data_AF-A0A935EEV4-F1
#
_entry.id   AF-A0A935EEV4-F1
#
_cell.length_a   1.000
_cell.length_b   1.000
_cell.length_c   1.000
_cell.angle_alpha   90.00
_cell.angle_beta   90.00
_cell.angle_gamma   90.00
#
_symmetry.space_group_name_H-M   'P 1'
#
loop_
_entity.id
_entity.type
_entity.pdbx_description
1 polymer ?
#
loop_
_entity_poly.entity_id
_entity_poly.type
_entity_poly.pdbx_seq_one_letter_code
_entity_poly.pdbx_strand_id
1 'polypeptide(L)'
;MHLRADLLDNGDTEIRWVRRSRAGWRWLDGVDAPLAEETERYRIAMMPDGLQRRVFEHPETRFTYSASDRAADRASGATAMVVEICQMGSFGLSRPATITLFLT
;
A
#
# COMPACT_ATOMS: atom_id res chain seq x y z
N MET A 1 5.64 9.13 -0.43
CA MET A 1 5.29 7.93 0.34
C MET A 1 6.47 7.01 0.26
N HIS A 2 7.00 6.63 1.40
CA HIS A 2 8.16 5.75 1.51
C HIS A 2 7.67 4.44 2.09
N LEU A 3 7.94 3.33 1.39
CA LEU A 3 7.59 1.98 1.82
C LEU A 3 8.79 1.36 2.53
N ARG A 4 8.50 0.58 3.55
CA ARG A 4 9.42 -0.31 4.23
C ARG A 4 8.74 -1.66 4.39
N ALA A 5 9.51 -2.73 4.29
CA ALA A 5 9.04 -4.07 4.60
C ALA A 5 10.01 -4.73 5.56
N ASP A 6 9.49 -5.37 6.59
CA ASP A 6 10.26 -6.11 7.58
C ASP A 6 9.71 -7.54 7.67
N LEU A 7 10.59 -8.54 7.60
CA LEU A 7 10.24 -9.93 7.87
C LEU A 7 10.19 -10.13 9.39
N LEU A 8 9.07 -10.65 9.89
CA LEU A 8 8.83 -10.90 11.30
C LEU A 8 9.24 -12.33 11.67
N ASP A 9 9.42 -12.59 12.97
CA ASP A 9 9.84 -13.90 13.51
C ASP A 9 8.83 -15.03 13.20
N ASN A 10 7.56 -14.69 13.00
CA ASN A 10 6.51 -15.63 12.60
C ASN A 10 6.49 -15.93 11.09
N GLY A 11 7.40 -15.33 10.31
CA GLY A 11 7.51 -15.49 8.86
C GLY A 11 6.64 -14.54 8.04
N ASP A 12 5.81 -13.70 8.67
CA ASP A 12 5.04 -12.67 7.98
C ASP A 12 5.96 -11.56 7.47
N THR A 13 5.60 -10.95 6.36
CA THR A 13 6.22 -9.69 5.95
C THR A 13 5.27 -8.53 6.23
N GLU A 14 5.72 -7.62 7.08
CA GLU A 14 4.97 -6.43 7.40
C GLU A 14 5.43 -5.27 6.54
N ILE A 15 4.51 -4.75 5.73
CA ILE A 15 4.76 -3.61 4.85
C ILE A 15 4.17 -2.38 5.52
N ARG A 16 5.00 -1.38 5.78
CA ARG A 16 4.60 -0.09 6.36
C ARG A 16 4.93 1.05 5.43
N TRP A 17 4.16 2.12 5.49
CA TRP A 17 4.47 3.31 4.70
C TRP A 17 4.14 4.61 5.41
N VAL A 18 4.92 5.64 5.08
CA VAL A 18 4.61 7.00 5.51
C VAL A 18 3.66 7.64 4.50
N ARG A 19 2.46 8.03 4.96
CA ARG A 19 1.42 8.69 4.15
C ARG A 19 1.97 9.91 3.41
N ARG A 20 1.45 10.22 2.22
CA ARG A 20 1.71 11.52 1.57
C ARG A 20 0.83 12.57 2.24
N SER A 21 1.35 13.78 2.39
CA SER A 21 0.50 14.92 2.75
C SER A 21 -0.66 15.03 1.74
N ARG A 22 -1.88 15.15 2.26
CA ARG A 22 -3.08 15.47 1.47
C ARG A 22 -3.30 16.98 1.33
N ALA A 23 -2.55 17.77 2.09
CA ALA A 23 -2.63 19.23 2.06
C ALA A 23 -1.90 19.75 0.82
N GLY A 24 -2.65 19.88 -0.28
CA GLY A 24 -2.35 20.87 -1.30
C GLY A 24 -2.64 22.26 -0.71
N TRP A 25 -1.67 23.16 -0.79
CA TRP A 25 -1.78 24.53 -0.32
C TRP A 25 -2.89 25.29 -1.07
N ARG A 26 -4.10 25.30 -0.51
CA ARG A 26 -5.11 26.33 -0.76
C ARG A 26 -5.80 26.68 0.55
N TRP A 27 -5.17 27.58 1.31
CA TRP A 27 -5.97 28.60 1.97
C TRP A 27 -6.52 29.47 0.84
N LEU A 28 -7.70 29.13 0.31
CA LEU A 28 -8.51 30.13 -0.37
C LEU A 28 -9.28 30.82 0.74
N ASP A 29 -8.85 32.03 1.04
CA ASP A 29 -9.51 33.10 1.76
C ASP A 29 -10.96 32.81 2.22
N GLY A 30 -11.15 32.67 3.53
CA GLY A 30 -12.37 33.12 4.20
C GLY A 30 -13.66 32.32 4.02
N VAL A 31 -13.61 31.03 3.66
CA VAL A 31 -14.80 30.17 3.66
C VAL A 31 -14.51 28.90 4.45
N ASP A 32 -15.38 28.56 5.40
CA ASP A 32 -15.33 27.29 6.14
C ASP A 32 -15.19 26.14 5.14
N ALA A 33 -14.03 25.49 5.14
CA ALA A 33 -13.82 24.29 4.36
C ALA A 33 -14.86 23.26 4.81
N PRO A 34 -15.76 22.77 3.92
CA PRO A 34 -16.70 21.75 4.32
C PRO A 34 -15.93 20.55 4.87
N LEU A 35 -16.32 20.13 6.07
CA LEU A 35 -15.80 19.00 6.84
C LEU A 35 -16.07 17.68 6.10
N ALA A 36 -15.49 17.50 4.92
CA ALA A 36 -15.40 16.19 4.31
C ALA A 36 -14.28 15.45 5.04
N GLU A 37 -14.65 14.71 6.09
CA GLU A 37 -13.75 13.77 6.75
C GLU A 37 -13.24 12.78 5.69
N GLU A 38 -12.06 13.07 5.15
CA GLU A 38 -11.40 12.15 4.22
C GLU A 38 -11.03 10.88 4.99
N THR A 39 -11.80 9.81 4.81
CA THR A 39 -11.44 8.51 5.36
C THR A 39 -10.09 8.09 4.77
N GLU A 40 -9.09 7.88 5.62
CA GLU A 40 -7.78 7.42 5.20
C GLU A 40 -7.91 5.98 4.67
N ARG A 41 -7.70 5.79 3.36
CA ARG A 41 -7.65 4.48 2.71
C ARG A 41 -6.51 4.39 1.70
N TYR A 42 -6.09 3.16 1.45
CA TYR A 42 -5.02 2.80 0.55
C TYR A 42 -5.46 1.69 -0.37
N ARG A 43 -5.12 1.81 -1.65
CA ARG A 43 -5.20 0.72 -2.62
C ARG A 43 -3.86 0.03 -2.67
N ILE A 44 -3.85 -1.27 -2.38
CA ILE A 44 -2.65 -2.11 -2.39
C ILE A 44 -2.80 -3.08 -3.55
N ALA A 45 -1.85 -3.07 -4.49
CA ALA A 45 -1.77 -4.05 -5.56
C ALA A 45 -0.56 -4.96 -5.33
N MET A 46 -0.80 -6.26 -5.24
CA MET A 46 0.21 -7.30 -5.12
C MET A 46 0.31 -8.07 -6.42
N MET A 47 1.51 -8.18 -6.97
CA MET A 47 1.80 -8.80 -8.26
C MET A 47 2.98 -9.77 -8.13
N PRO A 48 2.73 -11.09 -8.01
CA PRO A 48 3.78 -12.10 -8.11
C PRO A 48 4.46 -11.97 -9.48
N ASP A 49 5.78 -11.79 -9.46
CA ASP A 49 6.64 -11.52 -10.63
C ASP A 49 6.11 -10.44 -11.60
N GLY A 50 5.30 -9.50 -11.10
CA GLY A 50 4.72 -8.42 -11.90
C GLY A 50 3.56 -8.84 -12.83
N LEU A 51 3.07 -10.08 -12.74
CA LEU A 51 2.08 -10.60 -13.68
C LEU A 51 0.64 -10.50 -13.15
N GLN A 52 0.30 -11.27 -12.13
CA GLN A 52 -1.08 -11.39 -11.65
C GLN A 52 -1.39 -10.32 -10.58
N ARG A 53 -2.20 -9.32 -10.94
CA ARG A 53 -2.54 -8.22 -10.03
C ARG A 53 -3.70 -8.58 -9.09
N ARG A 54 -3.41 -8.72 -7.79
CA ARG A 54 -4.40 -8.79 -6.70
C ARG A 54 -4.53 -7.43 -6.04
N VAL A 55 -5.74 -6.93 -5.83
CA VAL A 55 -6.00 -5.57 -5.32
C VAL A 55 -6.81 -5.62 -4.04
N PHE A 56 -6.36 -4.86 -3.03
CA PHE A 56 -7.00 -4.72 -1.73
C PHE A 56 -7.20 -3.25 -1.39
N GLU A 57 -8.27 -2.92 -0.67
CA GLU A 57 -8.40 -1.65 0.04
C GLU A 57 -8.01 -1.86 1.51
N HIS A 58 -7.23 -0.94 2.06
CA HIS A 58 -6.74 -1.01 3.43
C HIS A 58 -6.88 0.34 4.14
N PRO A 59 -7.42 0.40 5.37
CA PRO A 59 -7.60 1.67 6.10
C PRO A 59 -6.33 2.14 6.81
N GLU A 60 -5.40 1.25 7.10
CA GLU A 60 -4.18 1.56 7.85
C GLU A 60 -2.95 1.71 6.95
N THR A 61 -1.92 2.39 7.46
CA THR A 61 -0.60 2.58 6.82
C THR A 61 0.33 1.36 6.95
N ARG A 62 -0.26 0.19 7.16
CA ARG A 62 0.38 -1.09 7.38
C ARG A 62 -0.41 -2.17 6.66
N PHE A 63 0.27 -3.15 6.08
CA PHE A 63 -0.33 -4.33 5.48
C PHE A 63 0.53 -5.55 5.75
N THR A 64 -0.11 -6.65 6.15
CA THR A 64 0.58 -7.91 6.43
C THR A 64 0.46 -8.84 5.24
N TYR A 65 1.60 -9.19 4.66
CA TYR A 65 1.71 -10.30 3.72
C TYR A 65 2.07 -11.56 4.50
N SER A 66 1.06 -12.40 4.75
CA SER A 66 1.19 -13.53 5.68
C SER A 66 2.22 -14.55 5.22
N ALA A 67 2.81 -15.28 6.16
CA ALA A 67 3.72 -16.40 5.89
C ALA A 67 3.05 -17.46 4.99
N SER A 68 1.75 -17.71 5.18
CA SER A 68 0.96 -18.63 4.35
C SER A 68 0.80 -18.13 2.92
N ASP A 69 0.49 -16.86 2.70
CA ASP A 69 0.35 -16.29 1.35
C ASP A 69 1.70 -16.26 0.64
N ARG A 70 2.78 -15.93 1.37
CA ARG A 70 4.16 -16.02 0.89
C ARG A 70 4.52 -17.42 0.43
N ALA A 71 4.17 -18.42 1.23
CA ALA A 71 4.41 -19.82 0.89
C ALA A 71 3.59 -20.26 -0.32
N ALA A 72 2.33 -19.85 -0.42
CA ALA A 72 1.46 -20.17 -1.55
C ALA A 72 1.98 -19.54 -2.85
N ASP A 73 2.37 -18.27 -2.83
CA ASP A 73 2.95 -17.58 -4.00
C ASP A 73 4.26 -18.24 -4.44
N ARG A 74 5.14 -18.58 -3.50
CA ARG A 74 6.38 -19.32 -3.79
C ARG A 74 6.07 -20.70 -4.38
N ALA A 75 5.11 -21.43 -3.82
CA ALA A 75 4.71 -22.75 -4.32
C ALA A 75 4.09 -22.68 -5.73
N SER A 76 3.48 -21.55 -6.10
CA SER A 76 3.04 -21.26 -7.47
C SER A 76 4.15 -20.87 -8.44
N GLY A 77 5.40 -20.81 -7.98
CA GLY A 77 6.59 -20.52 -8.79
C GLY A 77 7.03 -19.06 -8.77
N ALA A 78 6.39 -18.20 -7.97
CA ALA A 78 6.78 -16.79 -7.90
C ALA A 78 8.13 -16.61 -7.20
N THR A 79 9.01 -15.79 -7.77
CA THR A 79 10.34 -15.50 -7.20
C THR A 79 10.38 -14.15 -6.48
N ALA A 80 9.48 -13.24 -6.86
CA ALA A 80 9.33 -11.94 -6.26
C ALA A 80 7.86 -11.54 -6.16
N MET A 81 7.58 -10.66 -5.20
CA MET A 81 6.29 -10.01 -5.03
C MET A 81 6.47 -8.50 -5.21
N VAL A 82 5.90 -7.94 -6.28
CA VAL A 82 5.86 -6.50 -6.49
C VAL A 82 4.62 -5.95 -5.80
N VAL A 83 4.81 -5.00 -4.89
CA VAL A 83 3.72 -4.36 -4.15
C VAL A 83 3.67 -2.88 -4.51
N GLU A 84 2.53 -2.43 -5.04
CA GLU A 84 2.22 -1.02 -5.26
C GLU A 84 1.20 -0.54 -4.25
N ILE A 85 1.44 0.63 -3.66
CA ILE A 85 0.49 1.26 -2.76
C ILE A 85 0.16 2.65 -3.29
N CYS A 86 -1.13 2.95 -3.37
CA CYS A 86 -1.66 4.27 -3.68
C CYS A 86 -2.53 4.76 -2.53
N GLN A 87 -2.38 6.03 -2.16
CA GLN A 87 -3.28 6.69 -1.23
C GLN A 87 -4.58 7.08 -1.97
N MET A 88 -5.72 6.77 -1.37
CA MET A 88 -7.03 7.15 -1.89
C MET A 88 -7.43 8.50 -1.26
N GLY A 89 -7.65 9.50 -2.11
CA GLY A 89 -8.23 10.79 -1.73
C GLY A 89 -9.50 11.07 -2.52
N SER A 90 -10.17 12.18 -2.21
CA SER A 90 -11.48 12.53 -2.79
C SER A 90 -11.49 12.64 -4.32
N PHE A 91 -10.34 12.95 -4.94
CA PHE A 91 -10.20 13.18 -6.38
C PHE A 91 -9.47 12.05 -7.12
N GLY A 92 -9.22 10.91 -6.45
CA GLY A 92 -8.62 9.73 -7.06
C GLY A 92 -7.39 9.19 -6.30
N LEU A 93 -6.60 8.39 -7.01
CA LEU A 93 -5.40 7.73 -6.46
C LEU A 93 -4.17 8.63 -6.57
N SER A 94 -3.34 8.63 -5.53
CA SER A 94 -1.99 9.20 -5.62
C SER A 94 -1.13 8.43 -6.64
N ARG A 95 0.02 8.99 -7.01
CA ARG A 95 1.08 8.20 -7.66
C ARG A 95 1.42 6.96 -6.82
N PRO A 96 1.64 5.78 -7.43
CA PRO A 96 2.04 4.60 -6.70
C PRO A 96 3.39 4.80 -6.02
N ALA A 97 3.57 4.16 -4.88
CA ALA A 97 4.88 3.85 -4.36
C ALA A 97 5.05 2.33 -4.33
N THR A 98 6.21 1.85 -4.75
CA THR A 98 6.44 0.45 -5.11
C THR A 98 7.58 -0.12 -4.29
N ILE A 99 7.43 -1.37 -3.86
CA ILE A 99 8.52 -2.17 -3.26
C ILE A 99 8.49 -3.58 -3.86
N THR A 100 9.65 -4.19 -4.04
CA THR A 100 9.79 -5.58 -4.48
C THR A 100 10.28 -6.41 -3.30
N LEU A 101 9.55 -7.48 -2.99
CA LEU A 101 9.90 -8.43 -1.95
C LEU A 101 10.40 -9.72 -2.61
N PHE A 102 11.60 -10.18 -2.28
CA PHE A 102 12.08 -11.46 -2.78
C PHE A 102 11.48 -12.62 -1.97
N LEU A 103 11.03 -13.64 -2.68
CA LEU A 103 10.46 -14.85 -2.10
C LEU A 103 11.56 -15.92 -2.11
N THR A 104 12.53 -15.78 -1.21
CA THR A 104 13.55 -16.82 -0.97
C THR A 104 12.94 -18.03 -0.28
#